data_AF-A0A0N0XWD3-F1
#
_entry.id   AF-A0A0N0XWD3-F1
#
_cell.length_a   1.000
_cell.length_b   1.000
_cell.length_c   1.000
_cell.angle_alpha   90.00
_cell.angle_beta   90.00
_cell.angle_gamma   90.00
#
_symmetry.space_group_name_H-M   'P 1'
#
loop_
_entity.id
_entity.type
_entity.pdbx_description
1 polymer ?
#
loop_
_entity_poly.entity_id
_entity_poly.type
_entity_poly.pdbx_seq_one_letter_code
_entity_poly.pdbx_strand_id
1 'polypeptide(L)'
;MNALPYERLQRADEQIEVPAGLWARIKESAAGAPSVTPVVRVPRVASRRKAYAIVLAVAAAVAAVTWGAWWLVRPGGSGPPPAAGVRAVPLTVYNSEAPCRRLRSLECALSLAKDPHVRYAARHNFAGRVWHGDVLAAHCVVPDGQLVRDEEGVTSTRWYLVTGKRGVTGWLPGVRTRNTHEVPVCSRDVA
;
A
#
# COMPACT_ATOMS: atom_id res chain seq x y z
N MET A 1 34.85 10.39 22.93
CA MET A 1 34.14 11.59 22.40
C MET A 1 33.57 11.19 21.06
N ASN A 2 32.25 10.98 20.98
CA ASN A 2 31.57 10.44 19.80
C ASN A 2 31.18 11.60 18.88
N ALA A 3 31.73 11.64 17.67
CA ALA A 3 31.35 12.61 16.63
C ALA A 3 29.87 12.45 16.28
N LEU A 4 29.16 13.56 16.08
CA LEU A 4 27.74 13.57 15.74
C LEU A 4 27.54 12.86 14.38
N PRO A 5 26.39 12.19 14.13
CA PRO A 5 26.11 11.52 12.86
C PRO A 5 26.33 12.41 11.62
N TYR A 6 26.05 13.71 11.77
CA TYR A 6 26.24 14.71 10.73
C TYR A 6 27.73 14.95 10.38
N GLU A 7 28.62 15.01 11.38
CA GLU A 7 30.06 15.19 11.16
C GLU A 7 30.69 13.99 10.44
N ARG A 8 30.14 12.78 10.64
CA ARG A 8 30.58 11.59 9.91
C ARG A 8 30.17 11.64 8.44
N LEU A 9 28.98 12.15 8.14
CA LEU A 9 28.53 12.32 6.76
C LEU A 9 29.35 13.40 6.04
N GLN A 10 29.62 14.51 6.72
CA GLN A 10 30.42 15.60 6.15
C GLN A 10 31.86 15.16 5.86
N ARG A 11 32.50 14.41 6.76
CA ARG A 11 33.82 13.82 6.50
C ARG A 11 33.84 12.81 5.37
N ALA A 12 32.74 12.08 5.14
CA ALA A 12 32.64 11.13 4.05
C ALA A 12 32.52 11.85 2.70
N ASP A 13 31.77 12.95 2.65
CA ASP A 13 31.60 13.75 1.43
C ASP A 13 32.89 14.46 1.03
N GLU A 14 33.63 14.99 2.01
CA GLU A 14 34.96 15.61 1.80
C GLU A 14 36.01 14.64 1.23
N GLN A 15 35.85 13.33 1.44
CA GLN A 15 36.77 12.31 0.94
C GLN A 15 36.45 11.87 -0.51
N ILE A 16 35.34 12.33 -1.10
CA ILE A 16 34.98 11.96 -2.47
C ILE A 16 35.67 12.92 -3.43
N GLU A 17 36.81 12.49 -3.96
CA GLU A 17 37.51 13.22 -5.01
C GLU A 17 37.00 12.78 -6.39
N VAL A 18 36.56 13.76 -7.20
CA VAL A 18 36.05 13.50 -8.55
C VAL A 18 37.24 13.25 -9.49
N PRO A 19 37.32 12.10 -10.18
CA PRO A 19 38.46 11.80 -11.04
C PRO A 19 38.56 12.82 -12.19
N ALA A 20 39.80 13.23 -12.49
CA ALA A 20 40.08 14.20 -13.54
C ALA A 20 39.43 13.78 -14.87
N GLY A 21 38.75 14.72 -15.51
CA GLY A 21 38.09 14.51 -16.80
C GLY A 21 36.77 13.71 -16.76
N LEU A 22 36.21 13.36 -15.58
CA LEU A 22 34.88 12.74 -15.48
C LEU A 22 33.81 13.58 -16.21
N TRP A 23 33.78 14.88 -15.93
CA TRP A 23 32.80 15.80 -16.54
C TRP A 23 33.01 16.00 -18.04
N ALA A 24 34.25 15.86 -18.53
CA ALA A 24 34.54 15.88 -19.95
C ALA A 24 33.97 14.62 -20.63
N ARG A 25 34.18 13.43 -20.05
CA ARG A 25 33.60 12.17 -20.54
C ARG A 25 32.07 12.16 -20.57
N ILE A 26 31.41 12.73 -19.54
CA ILE A 26 29.94 12.84 -19.52
C ILE A 26 29.46 13.78 -20.64
N LYS A 27 30.10 14.94 -20.82
CA LYS A 27 29.76 15.88 -21.89
C LYS A 27 30.01 15.30 -23.28
N GLU A 28 31.09 14.55 -23.45
CA GLU A 28 31.44 13.92 -24.72
C GLU A 28 30.54 12.72 -25.05
N SER A 29 30.10 11.95 -24.04
CA SER A 29 29.08 10.91 -24.21
C SER A 29 27.71 11.50 -24.57
N ALA A 30 27.39 12.69 -24.06
CA ALA A 30 26.16 13.42 -24.41
C ALA A 30 26.24 14.07 -25.80
N ALA A 31 27.43 14.51 -26.24
CA ALA A 31 27.65 15.14 -27.53
C ALA A 31 27.91 14.16 -28.69
N GLY A 32 28.39 12.95 -28.37
CA GLY A 32 28.88 11.96 -29.32
C GLY A 32 28.01 10.73 -29.49
N ALA A 33 26.76 10.72 -29.03
CA ALA A 33 25.84 9.62 -29.33
C ALA A 33 25.36 9.74 -30.79
N PRO A 34 25.85 8.93 -31.76
CA PRO A 34 25.18 8.84 -33.04
C PRO A 34 23.78 8.30 -32.78
N SER A 35 22.78 8.96 -33.35
CA SER A 35 21.45 8.40 -33.54
C SER A 35 21.56 7.23 -34.51
N VAL A 36 22.00 6.07 -34.01
CA VAL A 36 21.92 4.80 -34.74
C VAL A 36 20.44 4.49 -34.85
N THR A 37 19.84 4.97 -35.92
CA THR A 37 18.56 4.46 -36.41
C THR A 37 18.87 3.11 -37.05
N PRO A 38 18.45 1.98 -36.48
CA PRO A 38 18.56 0.72 -37.19
C PRO A 38 17.59 0.77 -38.37
N VAL A 39 18.11 0.98 -39.58
CA VAL A 39 17.33 0.78 -40.81
C VAL A 39 17.21 -0.73 -41.03
N VAL A 40 16.25 -1.34 -40.34
CA VAL A 40 15.83 -2.71 -40.61
C VAL A 40 15.01 -2.69 -41.89
N ARG A 41 15.61 -3.12 -43.01
CA ARG A 41 14.86 -3.39 -44.25
C ARG A 41 14.03 -4.66 -44.05
N VAL A 42 12.75 -4.48 -43.75
CA VAL A 42 11.79 -5.58 -43.66
C VAL A 42 11.31 -5.95 -45.07
N PRO A 43 11.40 -7.21 -45.51
CA PRO A 43 10.86 -7.61 -46.81
C PRO A 43 9.35 -7.46 -46.82
N ARG A 44 8.82 -6.78 -47.85
CA ARG A 44 7.38 -6.77 -48.16
C ARG A 44 7.04 -8.11 -48.82
N VAL A 45 6.43 -9.02 -48.08
CA VAL A 45 5.70 -10.15 -48.67
C VAL A 45 4.32 -10.23 -48.04
N ALA A 46 3.35 -10.50 -48.92
CA ALA A 46 1.92 -10.38 -48.79
C ALA A 46 1.30 -10.98 -47.51
N SER A 47 0.15 -10.40 -47.12
CA SER A 47 -0.80 -10.85 -46.07
C SER A 47 -0.71 -10.18 -44.70
N ARG A 48 -0.68 -8.84 -44.68
CA ARG A 48 -0.83 -8.05 -43.43
C ARG A 48 -2.12 -8.40 -42.66
N ARG A 49 -3.24 -8.68 -43.34
CA ARG A 49 -4.55 -8.89 -42.67
C ARG A 49 -4.62 -10.17 -41.82
N LYS A 50 -3.92 -11.25 -42.21
CA LYS A 50 -3.91 -12.51 -41.43
C LYS A 50 -2.92 -12.47 -40.26
N ALA A 51 -1.78 -11.79 -40.44
CA ALA A 51 -0.79 -11.61 -39.37
C ALA A 51 -1.31 -10.74 -38.22
N TYR A 52 -2.05 -9.65 -38.51
CA TYR A 52 -2.67 -8.82 -37.47
C TYR A 52 -3.72 -9.58 -36.64
N ALA A 53 -4.47 -10.50 -37.25
CA ALA A 53 -5.47 -11.31 -36.54
C ALA A 53 -4.81 -12.28 -35.53
N ILE A 54 -3.69 -12.89 -35.90
CA ILE A 54 -2.94 -13.78 -35.01
C ILE A 54 -2.29 -12.99 -33.87
N VAL A 55 -1.70 -11.83 -34.16
CA VAL A 55 -1.09 -10.97 -33.13
C VAL A 55 -2.13 -10.44 -32.15
N LEU A 56 -3.31 -10.03 -32.62
CA LEU A 56 -4.41 -9.59 -31.76
C LEU A 56 -4.94 -10.73 -30.89
N ALA A 57 -5.06 -11.95 -31.43
CA ALA A 57 -5.49 -13.11 -30.66
C ALA A 57 -4.50 -13.48 -29.55
N VAL A 58 -3.19 -13.44 -29.85
CA VAL A 58 -2.14 -13.70 -28.85
C VAL A 58 -2.10 -12.58 -27.80
N ALA A 59 -2.19 -11.32 -28.21
CA ALA A 59 -2.24 -10.19 -27.27
C ALA A 59 -3.47 -10.25 -26.35
N ALA A 60 -4.63 -10.63 -26.89
CA ALA A 60 -5.85 -10.82 -26.09
C ALA A 60 -5.72 -11.99 -25.11
N ALA A 61 -5.09 -13.10 -25.51
CA ALA A 61 -4.84 -14.23 -24.63
C ALA A 61 -3.86 -13.87 -23.49
N VAL A 62 -2.78 -13.16 -23.80
CA VAL A 62 -1.82 -12.69 -22.78
C VAL A 62 -2.48 -11.67 -21.85
N ALA A 63 -3.29 -10.75 -22.37
CA ALA A 63 -4.09 -9.82 -21.56
C ALA A 63 -5.06 -10.56 -20.64
N ALA A 64 -5.78 -11.58 -21.13
CA ALA A 64 -6.71 -12.37 -20.32
C ALA A 64 -6.00 -13.17 -19.21
N VAL A 65 -4.85 -13.79 -19.51
CA VAL A 65 -4.06 -14.55 -18.54
C VAL A 65 -3.45 -13.61 -17.50
N THR A 66 -2.92 -12.46 -17.91
CA THR A 66 -2.36 -11.47 -16.96
C THR A 66 -3.44 -10.82 -16.11
N TRP A 67 -4.62 -10.52 -16.65
CA TRP A 67 -5.75 -9.99 -15.87
C TRP A 67 -6.30 -11.05 -14.90
N GLY A 68 -6.40 -12.30 -15.35
CA GLY A 68 -6.82 -13.44 -14.52
C GLY A 68 -5.82 -13.72 -13.39
N ALA A 69 -4.52 -13.72 -13.70
CA ALA A 69 -3.45 -13.87 -12.72
C ALA A 69 -3.43 -12.68 -11.74
N TRP A 70 -3.69 -11.46 -12.19
CA TRP A 70 -3.79 -10.30 -11.29
C TRP A 70 -4.99 -10.43 -10.34
N TRP A 71 -6.11 -11.03 -10.78
CA TRP A 71 -7.22 -11.37 -9.89
C TRP A 71 -6.87 -12.47 -8.87
N LEU A 72 -6.07 -13.46 -9.27
CA LEU A 72 -5.64 -14.57 -8.39
C LEU A 72 -4.55 -14.17 -7.39
N VAL A 73 -3.70 -13.19 -7.73
CA VAL A 73 -2.56 -12.76 -6.89
C VAL A 73 -2.92 -11.53 -6.04
N ARG A 74 -4.17 -11.06 -6.09
CA ARG A 74 -4.64 -9.98 -5.21
C ARG A 74 -4.47 -10.45 -3.75
N PRO A 75 -3.57 -9.87 -2.94
CA PRO A 75 -3.48 -10.19 -1.52
C PRO A 75 -4.61 -9.43 -0.82
N GLY A 76 -5.85 -9.73 -1.18
CA GLY A 76 -7.04 -9.40 -0.40
C GLY A 76 -7.23 -10.55 0.57
N GLY A 77 -7.10 -10.26 1.86
CA GLY A 77 -7.24 -11.25 2.92
C GLY A 77 -8.47 -12.11 2.69
N SER A 78 -8.24 -13.40 2.46
CA SER A 78 -9.28 -14.43 2.37
C SER A 78 -9.80 -14.73 3.77
N GLY A 79 -10.34 -13.72 4.43
CA GLY A 79 -11.31 -13.93 5.50
C GLY A 79 -12.65 -14.27 4.84
N PRO A 80 -13.43 -15.20 5.39
CA PRO A 80 -14.80 -15.40 4.95
C PRO A 80 -15.54 -14.06 4.88
N PRO A 81 -16.31 -13.76 3.82
CA PRO A 81 -17.17 -12.59 3.83
C PRO A 81 -18.08 -12.70 5.08
N PRO A 82 -18.23 -11.62 5.86
CA PRO A 82 -19.08 -11.65 7.04
C PRO A 82 -20.47 -12.13 6.62
N ALA A 83 -21.02 -13.09 7.38
CA ALA A 83 -22.30 -13.71 7.10
C ALA A 83 -23.35 -12.63 6.79
N ALA A 84 -24.02 -12.77 5.64
CA ALA A 84 -25.10 -11.88 5.22
C ALA A 84 -26.22 -11.92 6.27
N GLY A 85 -26.23 -10.95 7.18
CA GLY A 85 -27.21 -10.90 8.26
C GLY A 85 -26.98 -9.80 9.29
N VAL A 86 -25.73 -9.39 9.51
CA VAL A 86 -25.43 -8.28 10.42
C VAL A 86 -25.29 -6.98 9.62
N ARG A 87 -26.19 -6.02 9.87
CA ARG A 87 -26.09 -4.68 9.29
C ARG A 87 -24.84 -4.02 9.84
N ALA A 88 -23.85 -3.79 8.98
CA ALA A 88 -22.61 -3.14 9.37
C ALA A 88 -22.88 -1.75 9.99
N VAL A 89 -22.17 -1.46 11.07
CA VAL A 89 -22.29 -0.22 11.84
C VAL A 89 -21.32 0.81 11.26
N PRO A 90 -21.77 2.04 10.92
CA PRO A 90 -20.86 3.06 10.43
C PRO A 90 -19.90 3.48 11.55
N LEU A 91 -18.61 3.49 11.24
CA LEU A 91 -17.55 3.83 12.17
C LEU A 91 -16.64 4.88 11.54
N THR A 92 -16.47 6.01 12.21
CA THR A 92 -15.59 7.10 11.75
C THR A 92 -14.18 6.91 12.28
N VAL A 93 -13.21 6.96 11.36
CA VAL A 93 -11.77 6.91 11.68
C VAL A 93 -11.34 8.20 12.35
N TYR A 94 -10.65 8.06 13.47
CA TYR A 94 -10.13 9.16 14.26
C TYR A 94 -8.61 9.11 14.34
N ASN A 95 -7.96 10.25 14.09
CA ASN A 95 -6.52 10.43 14.29
C ASN A 95 -6.33 11.43 15.44
N SER A 96 -5.65 10.97 16.49
CA SER A 96 -5.21 11.71 17.68
C SER A 96 -4.34 12.91 17.29
N GLU A 97 -3.50 12.79 16.27
CA GLU A 97 -2.65 13.90 15.84
C GLU A 97 -3.44 15.00 15.14
N ALA A 98 -3.58 16.17 15.79
CA ALA A 98 -4.34 17.30 15.28
C ALA A 98 -3.95 17.75 13.84
N PRO A 99 -2.66 17.82 13.46
CA PRO A 99 -2.27 18.16 12.09
C PRO A 99 -2.81 17.18 11.05
N CYS A 100 -2.84 15.89 11.39
CA CYS A 100 -3.29 14.81 10.51
C CYS A 100 -4.81 14.70 10.38
N ARG A 101 -5.58 15.50 11.13
CA ARG A 101 -7.03 15.57 10.96
C ARG A 101 -7.43 16.33 9.69
N ARG A 102 -6.57 17.21 9.17
CA ARG A 102 -6.82 18.02 7.95
C ARG A 102 -6.07 17.52 6.72
N LEU A 103 -5.09 16.64 6.91
CA LEU A 103 -4.19 16.17 5.85
C LEU A 103 -4.50 14.73 5.46
N ARG A 104 -4.47 14.47 4.15
CA ARG A 104 -4.64 13.12 3.58
C ARG A 104 -3.35 12.59 2.92
N SER A 105 -2.20 12.92 3.52
CA SER A 105 -0.90 12.45 3.07
C SER A 105 -0.60 11.03 3.57
N LEU A 106 0.50 10.42 3.12
CA LEU A 106 0.86 9.05 3.52
C LEU A 106 1.33 8.97 4.97
N GLU A 107 1.92 10.06 5.47
CA GLU A 107 2.41 10.22 6.84
C GLU A 107 1.23 10.27 7.83
N CYS A 108 0.11 10.86 7.40
CA CYS A 108 -1.12 10.96 8.20
C CYS A 108 -2.10 9.79 8.01
N ALA A 109 -1.70 8.78 7.23
CA ALA A 109 -2.52 7.59 7.00
C ALA A 109 -2.39 6.61 8.16
N LEU A 110 -3.53 6.15 8.68
CA LEU A 110 -3.60 5.07 9.66
C LEU A 110 -3.64 3.73 8.95
N SER A 111 -2.98 2.73 9.54
CA SER A 111 -2.94 1.39 8.97
C SER A 111 -4.15 0.57 9.43
N LEU A 112 -4.67 -0.26 8.54
CA LEU A 112 -5.52 -1.38 8.93
C LEU A 112 -4.64 -2.59 9.11
N ALA A 113 -4.84 -3.35 10.19
CA ALA A 113 -4.13 -4.59 10.44
C ALA A 113 -4.79 -5.78 9.73
N LYS A 114 -4.02 -6.84 9.49
CA LYS A 114 -4.56 -8.12 9.01
C LYS A 114 -5.06 -9.00 10.17
N ASP A 115 -4.39 -8.90 11.31
CA ASP A 115 -4.62 -9.72 12.50
C ASP A 115 -4.62 -8.80 13.74
N PRO A 116 -5.68 -8.84 14.57
CA PRO A 116 -5.82 -7.97 15.74
C PRO A 116 -4.95 -8.40 16.93
N HIS A 117 -4.41 -9.62 16.93
CA HIS A 117 -3.57 -10.17 18.00
C HIS A 117 -2.07 -10.00 17.71
N VAL A 118 -1.70 -9.68 16.47
CA VAL A 118 -0.33 -9.34 16.09
C VAL A 118 -0.04 -7.85 16.35
N ARG A 119 1.20 -7.52 16.71
CA ARG A 119 1.66 -6.14 16.93
C ARG A 119 1.25 -5.22 15.77
N TYR A 120 0.55 -4.12 16.08
CA TYR A 120 0.00 -3.20 15.09
C TYR A 120 1.04 -2.65 14.09
N ALA A 121 2.23 -2.28 14.57
CA ALA A 121 3.32 -1.74 13.74
C ALA A 121 4.16 -2.82 13.02
N ALA A 122 3.77 -4.10 13.07
CA ALA A 122 4.53 -5.16 12.40
C ALA A 122 4.40 -5.04 10.87
N ARG A 123 5.53 -5.10 10.16
CA ARG A 123 5.59 -4.95 8.69
C ARG A 123 4.65 -5.90 7.93
N HIS A 124 4.43 -7.11 8.44
CA HIS A 124 3.57 -8.10 7.81
C HIS A 124 2.09 -7.94 8.18
N ASN A 125 1.76 -7.18 9.22
CA ASN A 125 0.42 -6.97 9.73
C ASN A 125 -0.25 -5.72 9.12
N PHE A 126 -0.17 -5.58 7.79
CA PHE A 126 -0.71 -4.43 7.07
C PHE A 126 -1.72 -4.87 6.01
N ALA A 127 -2.97 -4.45 6.15
CA ALA A 127 -4.07 -4.73 5.23
C ALA A 127 -4.40 -3.53 4.32
N GLY A 128 -4.12 -2.30 4.76
CA GLY A 128 -4.39 -1.11 3.97
C GLY A 128 -4.28 0.19 4.75
N ARG A 129 -4.68 1.30 4.12
CA ARG A 129 -4.64 2.65 4.72
C ARG A 129 -6.02 3.29 4.75
N VAL A 130 -6.26 4.01 5.83
CA VAL A 130 -7.42 4.86 6.06
C VAL A 130 -6.96 6.20 6.63
N TRP A 131 -7.78 7.22 6.49
CA TRP A 131 -7.49 8.57 6.97
C TRP A 131 -8.54 9.04 7.96
N HIS A 132 -8.20 10.09 8.71
CA HIS A 132 -9.17 10.77 9.57
C HIS A 132 -10.44 11.14 8.80
N GLY A 133 -11.59 10.93 9.45
CA GLY A 133 -12.91 11.23 8.88
C GLY A 133 -13.40 10.20 7.86
N ASP A 134 -12.59 9.20 7.49
CA ASP A 134 -13.09 8.08 6.68
C ASP A 134 -14.18 7.35 7.47
N VAL A 135 -15.32 7.13 6.82
CA VAL A 135 -16.42 6.32 7.36
C VAL A 135 -16.28 4.90 6.81
N LEU A 136 -16.13 3.95 7.72
CA LEU A 136 -15.95 2.52 7.45
C LEU A 136 -17.19 1.75 7.91
N ALA A 137 -17.45 0.62 7.28
CA ALA A 137 -18.46 -0.33 7.71
C ALA A 137 -17.84 -1.31 8.72
N ALA A 138 -18.19 -1.20 10.00
CA ALA A 138 -17.75 -2.10 11.06
C ALA A 138 -18.69 -3.30 11.17
N HIS A 139 -18.15 -4.51 11.10
CA HIS A 139 -18.92 -5.74 11.12
C HIS A 139 -19.00 -6.34 12.51
N CYS A 140 -17.87 -6.39 13.21
CA CYS A 140 -17.79 -6.91 14.56
C CYS A 140 -16.56 -6.36 15.29
N VAL A 141 -16.47 -6.63 16.60
CA VAL A 141 -15.36 -6.22 17.48
C VAL A 141 -14.76 -7.43 18.22
N VAL A 142 -13.43 -7.46 18.31
CA VAL A 142 -12.66 -8.34 19.20
C VAL A 142 -12.20 -7.52 20.41
N PRO A 143 -12.59 -7.87 21.65
CA PRO A 143 -12.26 -7.08 22.84
C PRO A 143 -10.86 -7.33 23.41
N ASP A 144 -10.23 -8.45 23.04
CA ASP A 144 -9.00 -9.01 23.60
C ASP A 144 -7.84 -9.07 22.57
N GLY A 145 -7.82 -8.11 21.64
CA GLY A 145 -6.71 -7.95 20.72
C GLY A 145 -5.48 -7.31 21.37
N GLN A 146 -4.43 -7.15 20.58
CA GLN A 146 -3.18 -6.54 21.00
C GLN A 146 -3.40 -5.11 21.54
N LEU A 147 -2.83 -4.79 22.70
CA LEU A 147 -2.94 -3.46 23.30
C LEU A 147 -2.25 -2.40 22.42
N VAL A 148 -3.02 -1.44 21.92
CA VAL A 148 -2.49 -0.29 21.17
C VAL A 148 -2.60 0.96 22.03
N ARG A 149 -1.55 1.78 22.01
CA ARG A 149 -1.53 3.13 22.57
C ARG A 149 -1.43 4.15 21.45
N ASP A 150 -2.22 5.21 21.49
CA ASP A 150 -2.10 6.33 20.57
C ASP A 150 -1.07 7.39 21.05
N GLU A 151 -0.93 8.44 20.25
CA GLU A 151 0.01 9.55 20.49
C GLU A 151 -0.42 10.43 21.67
N GLU A 152 -1.70 10.40 22.08
CA GLU A 152 -2.23 11.11 23.25
C GLU A 152 -2.18 10.24 24.53
N GLY A 153 -1.69 8.99 24.42
CA GLY A 153 -1.55 8.07 25.54
C GLY A 153 -2.79 7.21 25.83
N VAL A 154 -3.85 7.33 25.03
CA VAL A 154 -5.06 6.50 25.16
C VAL A 154 -4.73 5.08 24.72
N THR A 155 -5.19 4.09 25.49
CA THR A 155 -4.96 2.67 25.21
C THR A 155 -6.24 1.91 24.95
N SER A 156 -6.20 0.89 24.08
CA SER A 156 -7.31 -0.03 23.88
C SER A 156 -6.83 -1.41 23.42
N THR A 157 -7.53 -2.45 23.87
CA THR A 157 -7.43 -3.83 23.36
C THR A 157 -8.55 -4.17 22.38
N ARG A 158 -9.47 -3.23 22.11
CA ARG A 158 -10.59 -3.45 21.20
C ARG A 158 -10.13 -3.29 19.76
N TRP A 159 -10.55 -4.18 18.88
CA TRP A 159 -10.26 -4.13 17.46
C TRP A 159 -11.53 -4.36 16.64
N TYR A 160 -11.78 -3.49 15.67
CA TYR A 160 -12.99 -3.53 14.84
C TYR A 160 -12.65 -4.08 13.47
N LEU A 161 -13.35 -5.15 13.04
CA LEU A 161 -13.27 -5.62 11.66
C LEU A 161 -14.07 -4.66 10.79
N VAL A 162 -13.38 -3.98 9.88
CA VAL A 162 -13.95 -2.88 9.09
C VAL A 162 -13.74 -3.10 7.59
N THR A 163 -14.69 -2.64 6.79
CA THR A 163 -14.54 -2.52 5.32
C THR A 163 -14.70 -1.07 4.90
N GLY A 164 -13.72 -0.55 4.16
CA GLY A 164 -13.77 0.79 3.57
C GLY A 164 -14.46 0.82 2.21
N LYS A 165 -14.77 2.03 1.71
CA LYS A 165 -15.48 2.25 0.43
C LYS A 165 -14.84 1.59 -0.80
N ARG A 166 -13.52 1.37 -0.76
CA ARG A 166 -12.76 0.72 -1.84
C ARG A 166 -12.64 -0.80 -1.69
N GLY A 167 -13.42 -1.40 -0.79
CA GLY A 167 -13.40 -2.84 -0.49
C GLY A 167 -12.17 -3.28 0.31
N VAL A 168 -11.39 -2.34 0.85
CA VAL A 168 -10.27 -2.68 1.74
C VAL A 168 -10.86 -3.13 3.08
N THR A 169 -10.57 -4.36 3.46
CA THR A 169 -10.99 -4.95 4.73
C THR A 169 -9.78 -5.18 5.62
N GLY A 170 -9.93 -4.90 6.91
CA GLY A 170 -8.91 -5.14 7.92
C GLY A 170 -9.37 -4.71 9.30
N TRP A 171 -8.47 -4.80 10.27
CA TRP A 171 -8.74 -4.49 11.67
C TRP A 171 -8.28 -3.08 12.02
N LEU A 172 -9.19 -2.30 12.60
CA LEU A 172 -8.91 -0.96 13.11
C LEU A 172 -8.83 -0.98 14.65
N PRO A 173 -7.72 -0.52 15.25
CA PRO A 173 -7.62 -0.41 16.71
C PRO A 173 -8.66 0.55 17.28
N GLY A 174 -9.15 0.25 18.49
CA GLY A 174 -10.18 1.04 19.14
C GLY A 174 -9.74 2.46 19.50
N VAL A 175 -8.43 2.71 19.63
CA VAL A 175 -7.88 4.06 19.81
C VAL A 175 -7.99 4.93 18.54
N ARG A 176 -8.22 4.32 17.37
CA ARG A 176 -8.36 5.03 16.07
C ARG A 176 -9.80 5.29 15.68
N THR A 177 -10.70 5.28 16.67
CA THR A 177 -12.11 5.61 16.47
C THR A 177 -12.70 6.27 17.71
N ARG A 178 -13.76 7.05 17.52
CA ARG A 178 -14.63 7.55 18.60
C ARG A 178 -16.05 7.05 18.37
N ASN A 179 -16.17 5.74 18.14
CA ASN A 179 -17.45 5.11 17.89
C ASN A 179 -18.38 5.29 19.09
N THR A 180 -19.58 5.80 18.83
CA THR A 180 -20.65 6.01 19.82
C THR A 180 -21.75 4.94 19.72
N HIS A 181 -21.67 4.05 18.74
CA HIS A 181 -22.64 3.00 18.49
C HIS A 181 -22.09 1.63 18.90
N GLU A 182 -22.95 0.76 19.41
CA GLU A 182 -22.55 -0.60 19.75
C GLU A 182 -22.29 -1.43 18.49
N VAL A 183 -21.13 -2.10 18.46
CA VAL A 183 -20.75 -3.05 17.40
C VAL A 183 -20.76 -4.44 18.03
N PRO A 184 -21.38 -5.45 17.40
CA PRO A 184 -21.46 -6.79 17.96
C PRO A 184 -20.09 -7.45 18.07
N VAL A 185 -19.93 -8.37 19.02
CA VAL A 185 -18.69 -9.14 19.18
C VAL A 185 -18.55 -10.14 18.04
N CYS A 186 -17.33 -10.36 17.56
CA CYS A 186 -17.07 -11.33 16.48
C CYS A 186 -17.40 -12.77 16.93
N SER A 187 -17.90 -13.59 16.00
CA SER A 187 -17.99 -15.03 16.21
C SER A 187 -16.59 -15.63 16.29
N ARG A 188 -16.47 -16.80 16.93
CA ARG A 188 -15.17 -17.48 17.14
C ARG A 188 -14.40 -17.80 15.84
N ASP A 189 -15.09 -17.91 14.71
CA ASP A 189 -14.47 -18.23 13.41
C ASP A 189 -13.89 -17.00 12.70
N VAL A 190 -14.20 -15.79 13.18
CA VAL A 190 -13.76 -14.50 12.61
C VAL A 190 -12.75 -13.80 13.50
N ALA A 191 -12.82 -14.05 14.81
CA ALA A 191 -11.97 -13.45 15.83
C ALA A 191 -10.48 -13.83 15.65
#